data_AF-A0A7C7C208-F1
#
_entry.id   AF-A0A7C7C208-F1
#
_cell.length_a   1.000
_cell.length_b   1.000
_cell.length_c   1.000
_cell.angle_alpha   90.00
_cell.angle_beta   90.00
_cell.angle_gamma   90.00
#
_symmetry.space_group_name_H-M   'P 1'
#
loop_
_entity.id
_entity.type
_entity.pdbx_description
1 polymer ?
#
loop_
_entity_poly.entity_id
_entity_poly.type
_entity_poly.pdbx_seq_one_letter_code
_entity_poly.pdbx_strand_id
1 'polypeptide(L)' 'MGLVRAYGASTGVTLTVNDVLIFELAFEYMLVSASDEVCVASTSSAGCVMTETANIDKYTSMGVGINYHF' A
#
# COMPACT_ATOMS: atom_id res chain seq x y z
N MET A 1 18.21 10.77 -4.74
CA MET A 1 16.94 11.11 -4.07
C MET A 1 15.92 10.14 -4.64
N GLY A 2 15.73 8.98 -4.02
CA GLY A 2 14.82 7.96 -4.52
C GLY A 2 13.36 8.44 -4.54
N LEU A 3 12.60 8.01 -5.55
CA LEU A 3 11.16 8.26 -5.62
C LEU A 3 10.45 7.20 -4.75
N VAL A 4 9.70 7.66 -3.75
CA VAL A 4 8.84 6.78 -2.94
C VAL A 4 7.44 6.72 -3.57
N ARG A 5 6.98 5.52 -3.92
CA ARG A 5 5.62 5.26 -4.41
C ARG A 5 4.91 4.32 -3.44
N ALA A 6 3.76 4.75 -2.94
CA ALA A 6 2.86 3.93 -2.14
C ALA A 6 1.74 3.35 -3.02
N TYR A 7 1.53 2.04 -2.95
CA TYR A 7 0.42 1.33 -3.59
C TYR A 7 -0.45 0.73 -2.49
N GLY A 8 -1.73 1.09 -2.45
CA GLY A 8 -2.68 0.61 -1.45
C GLY A 8 -3.87 -0.08 -2.10
N ALA A 9 -4.40 -1.11 -1.44
CA ALA A 9 -5.68 -1.71 -1.75
C ALA A 9 -6.44 -2.03 -0.45
N SER A 10 -7.74 -1.74 -0.42
CA SER A 10 -8.61 -2.09 0.69
C SER A 10 -9.77 -2.95 0.20
N THR A 11 -10.12 -3.98 0.96
CA THR A 11 -11.31 -4.80 0.74
C THR A 11 -12.04 -5.01 2.07
N GLY A 12 -13.34 -5.23 2.04
CA GLY A 12 -14.12 -5.38 3.26
C GLY A 12 -15.50 -5.96 3.03
N VAL A 13 -16.14 -6.32 4.12
CA VAL A 13 -17.52 -6.80 4.17
C VAL A 13 -18.29 -5.97 5.18
N THR A 14 -19.43 -5.45 4.75
CA THR A 14 -20.42 -4.81 5.61
C THR A 14 -21.61 -5.73 5.76
N LEU A 15 -22.03 -5.98 6.99
CA LEU A 15 -23.16 -6.86 7.32
C LEU A 15 -24.20 -6.07 8.11
N THR A 16 -25.28 -5.71 7.44
CA THR A 16 -26.44 -5.04 8.05
C THR A 16 -27.31 -6.08 8.73
N VAL A 17 -27.42 -6.03 10.06
CA VAL A 17 -28.31 -6.92 10.82
C VAL A 17 -29.73 -6.39 10.78
N ASN A 18 -29.88 -5.07 10.92
CA ASN A 18 -31.12 -4.32 10.79
C ASN A 18 -30.78 -2.84 10.51
N ASP A 19 -31.80 -1.99 10.41
CA ASP A 19 -31.64 -0.56 10.11
C ASP A 19 -30.82 0.21 11.17
N VAL A 20 -30.62 -0.39 12.35
CA VAL A 20 -29.95 0.22 13.51
C VAL A 20 -28.53 -0.32 13.69
N LEU A 21 -28.24 -1.58 13.33
CA LEU A 21 -27.01 -2.28 13.66
C LEU A 21 -26.30 -2.79 12.39
N ILE A 22 -25.10 -2.28 12.18
CA ILE A 22 -24.23 -2.62 11.05
C ILE A 22 -22.88 -3.09 11.57
N PHE A 23 -22.41 -4.24 11.10
CA PHE A 23 -21.05 -4.75 11.34
C PHE A 23 -20.16 -4.47 10.14
N GLU A 24 -18.92 -4.06 10.39
CA GLU A 24 -17.94 -3.78 9.35
C GLU A 24 -16.65 -4.54 9.62
N LEU A 25 -16.15 -5.22 8.60
CA LEU A 25 -14.85 -5.85 8.57
C LEU A 25 -14.07 -5.28 7.38
N ALA A 26 -12.93 -4.67 7.64
CA ALA A 26 -12.07 -4.07 6.62
C ALA A 26 -10.65 -4.65 6.70
N PHE A 27 -10.07 -4.92 5.54
CA PHE A 27 -8.69 -5.33 5.35
C PHE A 27 -8.02 -4.33 4.44
N GLU A 28 -6.90 -3.78 4.89
CA GLU A 28 -6.13 -2.82 4.11
C GLU A 28 -4.70 -3.34 3.94
N TYR A 29 -4.20 -3.16 2.73
CA TYR A 29 -2.88 -3.54 2.32
C TYR A 29 -2.18 -2.34 1.71
N MET A 30 -0.98 -2.03 2.18
CA MET A 30 -0.16 -0.95 1.67
C MET A 30 1.26 -1.43 1.43
N LEU A 31 1.74 -1.20 0.21
CA LEU A 31 3.12 -1.39 -0.22
C LEU A 31 3.78 -0.04 -0.38
N VAL A 32 4.86 0.16 0.35
CA VAL A 32 5.75 1.31 0.16
C VAL A 32 6.97 0.81 -0.60
N SER A 33 7.05 1.19 -1.87
CA SER A 33 8.22 0.95 -2.71
C SER A 33 9.04 2.24 -2.77
N ALA A 34 10.35 2.13 -2.63
CA ALA A 34 11.22 3.19 -3.10
C ALA A 34 12.11 2.65 -4.20
N SER A 35 12.23 3.44 -5.26
CA SER A 35 13.22 3.20 -6.30
C SER A 35 14.37 4.18 -6.08
N ASP A 36 15.56 3.65 -5.80
CA ASP A 36 16.78 4.43 -5.90
C ASP A 36 17.33 4.32 -7.33
N GLU A 37 17.46 5.48 -7.97
CA GLU A 37 18.16 5.58 -9.25
C GLU A 37 19.67 5.51 -8.98
N VAL A 38 20.23 4.30 -8.94
CA VAL A 38 21.69 4.14 -8.86
C VAL A 38 22.25 4.27 -10.27
N CYS A 39 22.61 5.50 -10.66
CA CYS A 39 23.43 5.68 -11.86
C CYS A 39 24.87 5.25 -11.55
N VAL A 40 25.16 3.98 -11.82
CA VAL A 40 26.53 3.50 -11.91
C VAL A 40 27.17 4.22 -13.09
N ALA A 41 28.07 5.17 -12.81
CA ALA A 41 28.83 5.85 -13.85
C ALA A 41 29.74 4.81 -14.54
N SER A 42 29.24 4.18 -15.60
CA SER A 42 30.09 3.44 -16.52
C SER A 42 30.87 4.44 -17.35
N THR A 43 32.15 4.17 -17.61
CA THR A 43 33.01 4.95 -18.50
C THR A 43 32.59 4.87 -19.98
N SER A 44 31.41 4.33 -20.27
CA SER A 44 30.83 4.26 -21.61
C SER A 44 29.44 4.89 -21.60
N SER A 45 29.15 5.67 -22.64
CA SER A 45 27.95 6.47 -22.89
C SER A 45 26.65 5.68 -23.06
N ALA A 46 26.50 4.53 -22.40
CA ALA A 46 25.33 3.67 -22.45
C ALA A 46 24.63 3.62 -21.08
N GLY A 47 23.66 4.51 -20.91
CA GLY A 47 22.43 4.31 -20.13
C GLY A 47 22.58 3.97 -18.64
N CYS A 48 22.17 4.91 -17.78
CA CYS A 48 21.88 4.63 -16.38
C CYS A 48 20.91 3.44 -16.28
N VAL A 49 21.36 2.30 -15.74
CA VAL A 49 20.53 1.10 -15.56
C VAL A 49 19.83 1.22 -14.21
N MET A 50 18.54 1.53 -14.27
CA MET A 50 17.64 1.59 -13.12
C MET A 50 17.39 0.18 -12.59
N THR A 51 18.14 -0.26 -11.58
CA THR A 51 17.98 -1.62 -11.03
C THR A 51 18.10 -1.63 -9.51
N GLU A 52 17.07 -1.12 -8.82
CA GLU A 52 16.55 -1.75 -7.61
C GLU A 52 15.24 -1.07 -7.21
N THR A 53 14.11 -1.77 -7.40
CA THR A 53 12.90 -1.44 -6.66
C THR A 53 12.98 -2.23 -5.35
N ALA A 54 13.47 -1.59 -4.29
CA ALA A 54 13.38 -2.18 -2.96
C ALA A 54 11.95 -1.93 -2.45
N ASN A 55 11.21 -3.01 -2.17
CA ASN A 55 10.02 -2.89 -1.34
C ASN A 55 10.51 -2.59 0.07
N ILE A 56 10.45 -1.32 0.46
CA ILE A 56 11.02 -0.85 1.72
C ILE A 56 10.14 -1.30 2.88
N ASP A 57 8.82 -1.21 2.74
CA ASP A 57 7.89 -1.60 3.80
C ASP A 57 6.59 -2.15 3.24
N LYS A 58 6.06 -3.16 3.94
CA LYS A 58 4.74 -3.75 3.69
C LYS A 58 3.89 -3.64 4.95
N TYR A 59 2.77 -2.94 4.86
CA TYR A 59 1.80 -2.79 5.94
C TYR A 59 0.53 -3.56 5.60
N THR A 60 0.04 -4.34 6.56
CA THR A 60 -1.28 -4.96 6.49
C THR A 60 -2.01 -4.61 7.78
N SER A 61 -3.23 -4.08 7.67
CA SER A 61 -4.08 -3.78 8.81
C SER A 61 -5.45 -4.42 8.64
N MET A 62 -6.08 -4.74 9.77
CA MET A 62 -7.44 -5.25 9.83
C MET A 62 -8.23 -4.40 10.82
N GLY A 63 -9.39 -3.92 10.39
CA GLY A 63 -10.34 -3.17 11.19
C GLY A 63 -11.63 -3.98 11.39
N VAL A 64 -12.12 -4.00 12.62
CA VAL A 64 -13.44 -4.55 12.96
C VAL A 64 -14.23 -3.43 13.64
N GLY A 65 -15.42 -3.14 13.12
CA GLY A 65 -16.29 -2.07 13.58
C GLY A 65 -17.72 -2.52 13.80
N ILE A 66 -18.41 -1.84 14.72
CA ILE A 66 -19.84 -1.95 14.95
C ILE A 66 -20.40 -0.53 14.88
N ASN A 67 -21.29 -0.29 13.91
CA ASN A 67 -21.96 1.00 13.73
C ASN A 67 -23.41 0.88 14.19
N TYR A 68 -23.83 1.87 14.99
CA TYR A 68 -25.19 2.01 15.47
C TYR A 68 -25.81 3.29 14.90
N HIS A 69 -26.90 3.17 14.15
CA HIS A 69 -27.70 4.31 13.70
C HIS A 69 -28.88 4.54 14.65
N PHE A 70 -28.96 5.75 15.21
CA PHE A 70 -30.07 6.22 16.05
C PHE A 70 -30.95 7.21 15.29
#